data_AF-A0A2H0QDN1-F1
#
_entry.id   AF-A0A2H0QDN1-F1
#
_cell.length_a   1.000
_cell.length_b   1.000
_cell.length_c   1.000
_cell.angle_alpha   90.00
_cell.angle_beta   90.00
_cell.angle_gamma   90.00
#
_symmetry.space_group_name_H-M   'P 1'
#
loop_
_entity.id
_entity.type
_entity.pdbx_description
1 polymer ?
#
loop_
_entity_poly.entity_id
_entity_poly.type
_entity_poly.pdbx_seq_one_letter_code
_entity_poly.pdbx_strand_id
1 'polypeptide(L)'
;MNIEIEQTQTSDELGERKSSPEKTHPLTSKRKSVNSKLTGSSKRDQKVFTRPWLNEDGTLKSDDEIKELGRNWSAQTWDQYLKADIGTIEDESLMFYFDMDTEAMLERAQVSELLEEHDIYEEIEPALLLAMLDLSAMERSIIKGAYWQGLCDQDLAIKLSSTYGSIRVLKSRAINKISKILPSKKFRKKLATLKRKGKLESIINEQKQWLYSGSLTLS
;
A
#
# COMPACT_ATOMS: atom_id res chain seq x y z
N MET A 1 -63.39 6.44 0.55
CA MET A 1 -62.80 6.08 -0.76
C MET A 1 -61.77 5.01 -0.48
N ASN A 2 -62.12 3.78 -0.81
CA ASN A 2 -61.36 2.57 -0.52
C ASN A 2 -60.32 2.35 -1.63
N ILE A 3 -59.10 2.02 -1.25
CA ILE A 3 -58.09 1.51 -2.19
C ILE A 3 -57.65 0.16 -1.62
N GLU A 4 -57.93 -0.87 -2.42
CA GLU A 4 -57.66 -2.28 -2.18
C GLU A 4 -56.16 -2.56 -2.22
N ILE A 5 -55.72 -3.43 -1.31
CA ILE A 5 -54.38 -4.01 -1.27
C ILE A 5 -54.52 -5.43 -1.84
N GLU A 6 -53.99 -5.66 -3.04
CA GLU A 6 -53.77 -7.01 -3.56
C GLU A 6 -52.37 -7.50 -3.18
N GLN A 7 -52.34 -8.58 -2.43
CA GLN A 7 -51.19 -9.47 -2.29
C GLN A 7 -51.25 -10.52 -3.39
N THR A 8 -50.14 -10.78 -4.07
CA THR A 8 -49.92 -12.05 -4.78
C THR A 8 -48.63 -12.68 -4.30
N GLN A 9 -48.80 -13.82 -3.62
CA GLN A 9 -47.79 -14.85 -3.44
C GLN A 9 -47.77 -15.72 -4.70
N THR A 10 -46.59 -16.20 -5.10
CA THR A 10 -46.49 -17.44 -5.87
C THR A 10 -45.25 -18.18 -5.43
N SER A 11 -45.47 -19.44 -5.11
CA SER A 11 -44.56 -20.44 -4.58
C SER A 11 -43.95 -21.32 -5.67
N ASP A 12 -43.00 -22.16 -5.25
CA ASP A 12 -42.62 -23.48 -5.80
C ASP A 12 -41.70 -23.51 -7.05
N GLU A 13 -40.72 -24.40 -7.22
CA GLU A 13 -40.27 -25.57 -6.46
C GLU A 13 -38.89 -26.07 -7.00
N LEU A 14 -38.18 -26.84 -6.15
CA LEU A 14 -37.33 -28.02 -6.42
C LEU A 14 -36.01 -27.95 -7.20
N GLY A 15 -34.94 -28.42 -6.54
CA GLY A 15 -33.72 -28.90 -7.16
C GLY A 15 -32.58 -29.27 -6.20
N GLU A 16 -32.77 -30.28 -5.33
CA GLU A 16 -31.68 -30.89 -4.56
C GLU A 16 -30.73 -31.69 -5.46
N ARG A 17 -29.39 -31.51 -5.30
CA ARG A 17 -28.40 -32.57 -5.55
C ARG A 17 -27.24 -32.48 -4.54
N LYS A 18 -27.07 -33.58 -3.78
CA LYS A 18 -25.90 -33.92 -2.97
C LYS A 18 -24.87 -34.67 -3.83
N SER A 19 -23.58 -34.39 -3.68
CA SER A 19 -22.49 -35.41 -3.57
C SER A 19 -21.09 -34.77 -3.54
N SER A 20 -20.46 -34.79 -2.35
CA SER A 20 -19.14 -35.34 -1.98
C SER A 20 -17.87 -35.24 -2.86
N PRO A 21 -16.67 -35.42 -2.25
CA PRO A 21 -15.44 -34.68 -2.57
C PRO A 21 -14.39 -35.51 -3.33
N GLU A 22 -13.46 -34.85 -4.03
CA GLU A 22 -12.20 -35.45 -4.48
C GLU A 22 -10.99 -34.56 -4.23
N LYS A 23 -10.08 -35.08 -3.40
CA LYS A 23 -8.65 -34.74 -3.38
C LYS A 23 -8.01 -35.45 -4.58
N THR A 24 -7.08 -34.81 -5.31
CA THR A 24 -5.81 -35.47 -5.73
C THR A 24 -4.84 -34.50 -6.44
N HIS A 25 -3.69 -34.35 -5.79
CA HIS A 25 -2.31 -34.25 -6.25
C HIS A 25 -1.76 -33.08 -7.11
N PRO A 26 -0.53 -32.62 -6.76
CA PRO A 26 0.21 -31.59 -7.48
C PRO A 26 0.89 -32.16 -8.72
N LEU A 27 0.85 -31.39 -9.82
CA LEU A 27 1.60 -31.66 -11.04
C LEU A 27 3.09 -31.41 -10.81
N THR A 28 3.82 -32.48 -10.43
CA THR A 28 5.27 -32.55 -10.57
C THR A 28 5.65 -32.56 -12.04
N SER A 29 6.35 -31.53 -12.52
CA SER A 29 7.00 -31.57 -13.83
C SER A 29 8.36 -32.26 -13.70
N LYS A 30 8.40 -33.54 -14.08
CA LYS A 30 9.62 -34.32 -14.30
C LYS A 30 10.42 -33.67 -15.44
N ARG A 31 11.59 -33.09 -15.16
CA ARG A 31 12.59 -32.84 -16.21
C ARG A 31 13.52 -34.04 -16.35
N LYS A 32 13.57 -34.53 -17.58
CA LYS A 32 14.36 -35.66 -18.08
C LYS A 32 15.84 -35.51 -17.72
N SER A 33 16.35 -36.53 -17.02
CA SER A 33 17.74 -36.96 -17.08
C SER A 33 18.08 -37.35 -18.53
N VAL A 34 18.97 -36.60 -19.17
CA VAL A 34 19.69 -37.07 -20.36
C VAL A 34 21.12 -37.34 -19.91
N ASN A 35 21.38 -38.62 -19.63
CA ASN A 35 22.74 -39.15 -19.61
C ASN A 35 23.26 -39.18 -21.04
N SER A 36 24.25 -38.33 -21.32
CA SER A 36 25.10 -38.44 -22.49
C SER A 36 26.51 -38.72 -22.00
N LYS A 37 26.87 -40.02 -21.94
CA LYS A 37 28.26 -40.46 -21.90
C LYS A 37 28.82 -40.24 -23.31
N LEU A 38 29.73 -39.28 -23.44
CA LEU A 38 30.68 -39.22 -24.54
C LEU A 38 32.09 -39.10 -23.96
N THR A 39 32.79 -40.23 -24.03
CA THR A 39 34.22 -40.40 -23.79
C THR A 39 35.00 -39.62 -24.85
N GLY A 40 35.89 -38.72 -24.42
CA GLY A 40 36.81 -38.02 -25.30
C GLY A 40 37.77 -37.14 -24.50
N SER A 41 38.98 -37.65 -24.27
CA SER A 41 40.08 -36.95 -23.61
C SER A 41 40.35 -35.58 -24.22
N SER A 42 40.26 -34.52 -23.41
CA SER A 42 41.05 -33.29 -23.61
C SER A 42 41.05 -32.48 -22.32
N LYS A 43 42.19 -32.45 -21.62
CA LYS A 43 42.47 -31.54 -20.51
C LYS A 43 42.36 -30.10 -21.02
N ARG A 44 41.26 -29.41 -20.73
CA ARG A 44 41.22 -27.95 -20.63
C ARG A 44 40.34 -27.61 -19.44
N ASP A 45 40.94 -26.89 -18.50
CA ASP A 45 40.34 -26.43 -17.26
C ASP A 45 38.97 -25.80 -17.52
N GLN A 46 37.90 -26.53 -17.20
CA GLN A 46 36.59 -25.94 -17.02
C GLN A 46 36.66 -25.14 -15.73
N LYS A 47 37.02 -23.86 -15.85
CA LYS A 47 36.86 -22.88 -14.79
C LYS A 47 35.37 -22.80 -14.50
N VAL A 48 34.91 -23.56 -13.51
CA VAL A 48 33.55 -23.45 -12.97
C VAL A 48 33.41 -21.97 -12.59
N PHE A 49 32.55 -21.24 -13.29
CA PHE A 49 32.28 -19.84 -12.98
C PHE A 49 31.42 -19.80 -11.70
N THR A 50 32.07 -20.03 -10.57
CA THR A 50 31.50 -19.75 -9.26
C THR A 50 31.31 -18.25 -9.17
N ARG A 51 30.08 -17.81 -8.89
CA ARG A 51 29.77 -16.39 -8.72
C ARG A 51 30.73 -15.80 -7.67
N PRO A 52 31.34 -14.62 -7.90
CA PRO A 52 32.43 -14.12 -7.06
C PRO A 52 32.03 -13.82 -5.61
N TRP A 53 30.73 -13.62 -5.36
CA TRP A 53 30.10 -13.44 -4.04
C TRP A 53 29.70 -14.75 -3.34
N LEU A 54 29.98 -15.90 -3.95
CA LEU A 54 29.78 -17.21 -3.35
C LEU A 54 31.11 -17.88 -3.01
N ASN A 55 31.10 -18.63 -1.92
CA ASN A 55 32.14 -19.57 -1.55
C ASN A 55 32.06 -20.85 -2.40
N GLU A 56 33.07 -21.70 -2.32
CA GLU A 56 33.14 -22.97 -3.07
C GLU A 56 32.02 -23.95 -2.69
N ASP A 57 31.49 -23.83 -1.48
CA ASP A 57 30.34 -24.56 -0.96
C ASP A 57 28.98 -23.96 -1.36
N GLY A 58 28.99 -22.82 -2.07
CA GLY A 58 27.78 -22.10 -2.49
C GLY A 58 27.19 -21.19 -1.41
N THR A 59 27.85 -21.00 -0.27
CA THR A 59 27.43 -20.02 0.76
C THR A 59 27.81 -18.59 0.37
N LEU A 60 27.10 -17.61 0.94
CA LEU A 60 27.41 -16.18 0.71
C LEU A 60 28.68 -15.79 1.46
N LYS A 61 29.56 -15.08 0.77
CA LYS A 61 30.69 -14.39 1.41
C LYS A 61 30.18 -13.24 2.28
N SER A 62 30.90 -12.95 3.36
CA SER A 62 30.63 -11.80 4.20
C SER A 62 30.91 -10.47 3.49
N ASP A 63 30.31 -9.39 3.99
CA ASP A 63 30.50 -8.05 3.42
C ASP A 63 31.96 -7.60 3.42
N ASP A 64 32.72 -7.96 4.45
CA ASP A 64 34.16 -7.64 4.54
C ASP A 64 34.96 -8.39 3.47
N GLU A 65 34.66 -9.66 3.22
CA GLU A 65 35.31 -10.45 2.17
C GLU A 65 34.95 -9.93 0.76
N ILE A 66 33.69 -9.58 0.54
CA ILE A 66 33.23 -8.99 -0.73
C ILE A 66 33.89 -7.62 -0.94
N LYS A 67 34.04 -6.82 0.12
CA LYS A 67 34.69 -5.51 0.05
C LYS A 67 36.17 -5.61 -0.29
N GLU A 68 36.87 -6.62 0.20
CA GLU A 68 38.26 -6.87 -0.16
C GLU A 68 38.39 -7.39 -1.60
N LEU A 69 37.55 -8.35 -2.00
CA LEU A 69 37.56 -8.92 -3.35
C LEU A 69 37.11 -7.92 -4.42
N GLY A 70 36.12 -7.08 -4.10
CA GLY A 70 35.50 -6.10 -4.99
C GLY A 70 36.46 -5.04 -5.50
N ARG A 71 37.57 -4.79 -4.79
CA ARG A 71 38.63 -3.86 -5.22
C ARG A 71 39.27 -4.29 -6.54
N ASN A 72 39.31 -5.60 -6.81
CA ASN A 72 39.96 -6.18 -7.98
C ASN A 72 38.96 -6.69 -9.02
N TRP A 73 37.67 -6.41 -8.83
CA TRP A 73 36.64 -6.85 -9.76
C TRP A 73 36.68 -6.02 -11.05
N SER A 74 36.59 -6.73 -12.17
CA SER A 74 36.39 -6.09 -13.46
C SER A 74 35.00 -5.46 -13.54
N ALA A 75 34.79 -4.50 -14.44
CA ALA A 75 33.48 -3.91 -14.70
C ALA A 75 32.40 -4.98 -14.99
N GLN A 76 32.76 -6.02 -15.75
CA GLN A 76 31.87 -7.14 -16.04
C GLN A 76 31.49 -7.93 -14.78
N THR A 77 32.41 -8.06 -13.83
CA THR A 77 32.19 -8.76 -12.56
C THR A 77 31.27 -7.95 -11.65
N TRP A 78 31.44 -6.62 -11.62
CA TRP A 78 30.53 -5.70 -10.93
C TRP A 78 29.12 -5.74 -11.53
N ASP A 79 29.00 -5.70 -12.85
CA ASP A 79 27.70 -5.81 -13.52
C ASP A 79 26.99 -7.13 -13.19
N GLN A 80 27.74 -8.23 -13.10
CA GLN A 80 27.18 -9.52 -12.70
C GLN A 80 26.74 -9.53 -11.24
N TYR A 81 27.50 -8.90 -10.34
CA TYR A 81 27.15 -8.79 -8.93
C TYR A 81 25.90 -7.92 -8.71
N LEU A 82 25.84 -6.75 -9.35
CA LEU A 82 24.72 -5.81 -9.21
C LEU A 82 23.44 -6.32 -9.87
N LYS A 83 23.55 -7.14 -10.93
CA LYS A 83 22.40 -7.79 -11.57
C LYS A 83 22.03 -9.12 -10.90
N ALA A 84 22.85 -9.61 -9.98
CA ALA A 84 22.51 -10.81 -9.24
C ALA A 84 21.42 -10.45 -8.25
N ASP A 85 20.25 -11.06 -8.43
CA ASP A 85 19.15 -11.02 -7.49
C ASP A 85 19.56 -11.84 -6.26
N ILE A 86 20.31 -11.22 -5.34
CA ILE A 86 20.76 -11.84 -4.10
C ILE A 86 19.67 -11.57 -3.07
N GLY A 87 18.64 -12.41 -3.15
CA GLY A 87 17.48 -12.36 -2.27
C GLY A 87 16.34 -11.56 -2.88
N THR A 88 15.23 -12.25 -3.14
CA THR A 88 13.93 -11.60 -2.97
C THR A 88 13.89 -11.14 -1.52
N ILE A 89 14.04 -9.83 -1.28
CA ILE A 89 13.51 -9.24 -0.06
C ILE A 89 11.99 -9.38 -0.24
N GLU A 90 11.46 -10.53 0.17
CA GLU A 90 10.04 -10.70 0.48
C GLU A 90 9.77 -9.93 1.78
N ASP A 91 9.96 -8.62 1.71
CA ASP A 91 9.31 -7.72 2.61
C ASP A 91 8.33 -6.94 1.73
N GLU A 92 7.12 -7.49 1.60
CA GLU A 92 5.99 -6.86 0.91
C GLU A 92 5.68 -5.46 1.49
N SER A 93 6.35 -5.06 2.58
CA SER A 93 6.27 -3.75 3.23
C SER A 93 7.27 -2.70 2.69
N LEU A 94 8.37 -3.09 2.03
CA LEU A 94 9.41 -2.14 1.58
C LEU A 94 9.17 -1.64 0.15
N MET A 95 8.09 -0.87 -0.03
CA MET A 95 7.95 0.00 -1.20
C MET A 95 9.00 1.12 -1.10
N PHE A 96 10.15 0.94 -1.74
CA PHE A 96 11.16 1.99 -1.92
C PHE A 96 10.60 3.09 -2.83
N TYR A 97 10.01 4.12 -2.23
CA TYR A 97 9.64 5.34 -2.93
C TYR A 97 10.86 6.25 -3.06
N PHE A 98 11.58 6.10 -4.18
CA PHE A 98 12.85 6.80 -4.45
C PHE A 98 12.79 8.34 -4.41
N ASP A 99 11.60 8.94 -4.36
CA ASP A 99 11.37 10.40 -4.36
C ASP A 99 10.55 10.92 -3.17
N MET A 100 10.24 10.11 -2.15
CA MET A 100 9.40 10.58 -1.03
C MET A 100 10.24 11.00 0.18
N ASP A 101 10.09 12.27 0.55
CA ASP A 101 10.56 12.86 1.81
C ASP A 101 10.29 11.89 2.97
N THR A 102 11.35 11.48 3.67
CA THR A 102 11.32 10.53 4.80
C THR A 102 10.27 10.90 5.85
N GLU A 103 9.98 12.19 6.01
CA GLU A 103 8.96 12.65 6.95
C GLU A 103 7.52 12.38 6.44
N ALA A 104 7.27 12.56 5.14
CA ALA A 104 5.98 12.25 4.54
C ALA A 104 5.70 10.73 4.54
N MET A 105 6.75 9.90 4.42
CA MET A 105 6.63 8.45 4.63
C MET A 105 6.30 8.09 6.06
N LEU A 106 6.97 8.71 7.04
CA LEU A 106 6.69 8.49 8.46
C LEU A 106 5.25 8.87 8.79
N GLU A 107 4.76 10.01 8.29
CA GLU A 107 3.39 10.47 8.48
C GLU A 107 2.36 9.51 7.85
N ARG A 108 2.62 8.98 6.65
CA ARG A 108 1.75 7.98 6.01
C ARG A 108 1.74 6.66 6.76
N ALA A 109 2.92 6.16 7.17
CA ALA A 109 3.05 4.94 7.95
C ALA A 109 2.30 5.05 9.28
N GLN A 110 2.45 6.18 9.99
CA GLN A 110 1.74 6.44 11.24
C GLN A 110 0.22 6.43 11.07
N VAL A 111 -0.30 7.00 9.98
CA VAL A 111 -1.74 6.98 9.71
C VAL A 111 -2.20 5.58 9.38
N SER A 112 -1.48 4.84 8.53
CA SER A 112 -1.81 3.45 8.19
C SER A 112 -1.79 2.53 9.41
N GLU A 113 -0.77 2.60 10.25
CA GLU A 113 -0.63 1.81 11.47
C GLU A 113 -1.80 2.08 12.44
N LEU A 114 -2.19 3.35 12.61
CA LEU A 114 -3.35 3.73 13.43
C LEU A 114 -4.69 3.20 12.90
N LEU A 115 -4.79 2.98 11.59
CA LEU A 115 -5.97 2.46 10.94
C LEU A 115 -6.03 0.92 11.05
N GLU A 116 -4.89 0.26 10.93
CA GLU A 116 -4.73 -1.20 11.04
C GLU A 116 -4.86 -1.70 12.48
N GLU A 117 -4.25 -1.02 13.47
CA GLU A 117 -4.29 -1.45 14.88
C GLU A 117 -5.71 -1.46 15.47
N HIS A 118 -6.60 -0.72 14.83
CA HIS A 118 -7.90 -0.43 15.37
C HIS A 118 -9.00 -1.29 14.73
N ASP A 119 -8.99 -1.57 13.43
CA ASP A 119 -10.03 -2.39 12.78
C ASP A 119 -11.48 -1.88 13.08
N ILE A 120 -11.62 -0.57 13.38
CA ILE A 120 -12.82 0.03 14.03
C ILE A 120 -13.82 0.56 13.01
N TYR A 121 -13.40 0.72 11.76
CA TYR A 121 -14.19 1.44 10.76
C TYR A 121 -14.53 0.54 9.59
N GLU A 122 -15.76 0.00 9.61
CA GLU A 122 -16.38 -0.64 8.42
C GLU A 122 -16.28 0.27 7.18
N GLU A 123 -16.26 1.59 7.38
CA GLU A 123 -16.17 2.59 6.33
C GLU A 123 -15.15 3.69 6.72
N ILE A 124 -13.89 3.46 6.40
CA ILE A 124 -12.77 4.35 6.74
C ILE A 124 -12.87 5.72 6.06
N GLU A 125 -13.33 5.74 4.81
CA GLU A 125 -13.47 6.96 4.01
C GLU A 125 -14.49 7.92 4.65
N PRO A 126 -15.75 7.51 4.96
CA PRO A 126 -16.70 8.30 5.74
C PRO A 126 -16.15 8.86 7.05
N ALA A 127 -15.40 8.07 7.81
CA ALA A 127 -14.79 8.51 9.05
C ALA A 127 -13.74 9.60 8.80
N LEU A 128 -12.88 9.42 7.80
CA LEU A 128 -11.87 10.42 7.44
C LEU A 128 -12.52 11.73 6.97
N LEU A 129 -13.52 11.66 6.09
CA LEU A 129 -14.25 12.84 5.61
C LEU A 129 -14.95 13.61 6.74
N LEU A 130 -15.56 12.89 7.67
CA LEU A 130 -16.18 13.49 8.84
C LEU A 130 -15.14 14.08 9.81
N ALA A 131 -13.97 13.47 9.95
CA ALA A 131 -12.87 13.99 10.77
C ALA A 131 -12.27 15.27 10.16
N MET A 132 -12.20 15.36 8.82
CA MET A 132 -11.74 16.55 8.12
C MET A 132 -12.62 17.76 8.42
N LEU A 133 -13.91 17.60 8.70
CA LEU A 133 -14.80 18.70 9.09
C LEU A 133 -14.41 19.39 10.41
N ASP A 134 -13.66 18.70 11.27
CA ASP A 134 -13.16 19.26 12.53
C ASP A 134 -11.80 19.98 12.34
N LEU A 135 -11.25 20.03 11.12
CA LEU A 135 -10.06 20.79 10.75
C LEU A 135 -10.40 22.23 10.31
N SER A 136 -9.43 23.14 10.42
CA SER A 136 -9.57 24.48 9.85
C SER A 136 -9.66 24.43 8.31
N ALA A 137 -10.20 25.49 7.68
CA ALA A 137 -10.32 25.56 6.23
C ALA A 137 -8.96 25.38 5.52
N MET A 138 -7.90 26.03 6.04
CA MET A 138 -6.55 25.91 5.49
C MET A 138 -5.99 24.49 5.64
N GLU A 139 -6.15 23.87 6.81
CA GLU A 139 -5.72 22.48 7.05
C GLU A 139 -6.46 21.51 6.12
N ARG A 140 -7.77 21.69 5.90
CA ARG A 140 -8.54 20.89 4.94
C ARG A 140 -8.03 21.04 3.51
N SER A 141 -7.78 22.27 3.07
CA SER A 141 -7.24 22.55 1.73
C SER A 141 -5.88 21.89 1.51
N ILE A 142 -5.00 21.93 2.51
CA ILE A 142 -3.69 21.29 2.48
C ILE A 142 -3.82 19.77 2.38
N ILE A 143 -4.64 19.14 3.23
CA ILE A 143 -4.86 17.69 3.19
C ILE A 143 -5.48 17.25 1.86
N LYS A 144 -6.47 17.99 1.35
CA LYS A 144 -7.05 17.74 0.03
C LYS A 144 -5.98 17.82 -1.06
N GLY A 145 -5.21 18.89 -1.11
CA GLY A 145 -4.21 19.08 -2.15
C GLY A 145 -3.08 18.05 -2.10
N ALA A 146 -2.61 17.70 -0.90
CA ALA A 146 -1.55 16.71 -0.71
C ALA A 146 -2.00 15.27 -1.05
N TYR A 147 -3.17 14.84 -0.56
CA TYR A 147 -3.56 13.43 -0.62
C TYR A 147 -4.57 13.10 -1.72
N TRP A 148 -5.43 14.04 -2.13
CA TRP A 148 -6.38 13.81 -3.23
C TRP A 148 -5.88 14.33 -4.57
N GLN A 149 -5.15 15.45 -4.58
CA GLN A 149 -4.63 16.05 -5.81
C GLN A 149 -3.16 15.68 -6.10
N GLY A 150 -2.49 15.00 -5.16
CA GLY A 150 -1.10 14.57 -5.32
C GLY A 150 -0.09 15.72 -5.45
N LEU A 151 -0.42 16.90 -4.92
CA LEU A 151 0.45 18.07 -5.00
C LEU A 151 1.59 17.95 -3.98
N CYS A 152 2.79 18.34 -4.40
CA CYS A 152 3.90 18.47 -3.46
C CYS A 152 3.74 19.71 -2.57
N ASP A 153 4.46 19.76 -1.46
CA ASP A 153 4.36 20.87 -0.51
C ASP A 153 4.78 22.23 -1.13
N GLN A 154 5.64 22.22 -2.15
CA GLN A 154 6.01 23.42 -2.92
C GLN A 154 4.85 23.93 -3.79
N ASP A 155 4.17 23.03 -4.51
CA ASP A 155 3.00 23.39 -5.31
C ASP A 155 1.85 23.89 -4.45
N LEU A 156 1.66 23.30 -3.27
CA LEU A 156 0.69 23.77 -2.28
C LEU A 156 1.02 25.17 -1.78
N ALA A 157 2.29 25.46 -1.51
CA ALA A 157 2.73 26.78 -1.08
C ALA A 157 2.41 27.84 -2.15
N ILE A 158 2.67 27.52 -3.43
CA ILE A 158 2.36 28.40 -4.56
C ILE A 158 0.84 28.59 -4.69
N LYS A 159 0.04 27.52 -4.70
CA LYS A 159 -1.41 27.60 -4.89
C LYS A 159 -2.15 28.29 -3.74
N LEU A 160 -1.66 28.15 -2.52
CA LEU A 160 -2.29 28.73 -1.32
C LEU A 160 -1.66 30.07 -0.91
N SER A 161 -0.73 30.61 -1.71
CA SER A 161 0.01 31.85 -1.42
C SER A 161 0.62 31.84 0.00
N SER A 162 1.17 30.69 0.40
CA SER A 162 1.78 30.48 1.72
C SER A 162 3.26 30.14 1.60
N THR A 163 3.99 30.17 2.71
CA THR A 163 5.38 29.72 2.71
C THR A 163 5.46 28.20 2.78
N TYR A 164 6.49 27.61 2.17
CA TYR A 164 6.74 26.17 2.23
C TYR A 164 6.77 25.64 3.68
N GLY A 165 7.47 26.34 4.58
CA GLY A 165 7.54 25.97 6.00
C GLY A 165 6.16 25.98 6.68
N SER A 166 5.32 26.98 6.37
CA SER A 166 3.95 27.05 6.89
C SER A 166 3.09 25.87 6.43
N ILE A 167 3.20 25.48 5.15
CA ILE A 167 2.46 24.32 4.61
C ILE A 167 2.83 23.05 5.36
N ARG A 168 4.13 22.79 5.55
CA ARG A 168 4.63 21.61 6.26
C ARG A 168 4.12 21.56 7.70
N VAL A 169 4.24 22.66 8.45
CA VAL A 169 3.71 22.76 9.82
C VAL A 169 2.20 22.53 9.89
N LEU A 170 1.43 23.12 8.97
CA LEU A 170 -0.02 22.96 8.93
C LEU A 170 -0.45 21.54 8.53
N LYS A 171 0.27 20.91 7.60
CA LYS A 171 0.07 19.52 7.19
C LYS A 171 0.29 18.56 8.36
N SER A 172 1.45 18.62 9.02
CA SER A 172 1.74 17.78 10.18
C SER A 172 0.74 18.04 11.32
N ARG A 173 0.32 19.30 11.54
CA ARG A 173 -0.72 19.63 12.52
C ARG A 173 -2.07 19.03 12.17
N ALA A 174 -2.47 19.06 10.90
CA ALA A 174 -3.72 18.49 10.42
C ALA A 174 -3.75 16.97 10.60
N ILE A 175 -2.66 16.28 10.24
CA ILE A 175 -2.51 14.83 10.41
C ILE A 175 -2.57 14.46 11.89
N ASN A 176 -1.84 15.18 12.74
CA ASN A 176 -1.87 15.00 14.20
C ASN A 176 -3.25 15.26 14.82
N LYS A 177 -4.09 16.10 14.21
CA LYS A 177 -5.47 16.29 14.65
C LYS A 177 -6.33 15.10 14.22
N ILE A 178 -6.25 14.67 12.96
CA ILE A 178 -6.99 13.52 12.45
C ILE A 178 -6.66 12.27 13.28
N SER A 179 -5.37 12.02 13.55
CA SER A 179 -4.91 10.87 14.34
C SER A 179 -5.44 10.87 15.78
N LYS A 180 -5.75 12.04 16.36
CA LYS A 180 -6.40 12.15 17.68
C LYS A 180 -7.93 12.08 17.61
N ILE A 181 -8.52 12.59 16.54
CA ILE A 181 -9.98 12.63 16.35
C ILE A 181 -10.50 11.23 16.07
N LEU A 182 -9.89 10.50 15.14
CA LEU A 182 -10.33 9.17 14.71
C LEU A 182 -10.50 8.21 15.90
N PRO A 183 -9.51 7.94 16.76
CA PRO A 183 -9.68 6.99 17.86
C PRO A 183 -10.62 7.50 18.98
N SER A 184 -11.00 8.77 18.99
CA SER A 184 -11.76 9.37 20.08
C SER A 184 -13.16 8.77 20.26
N LYS A 185 -13.51 8.39 21.49
CA LYS A 185 -14.87 7.93 21.86
C LYS A 185 -15.96 8.93 21.48
N LYS A 186 -15.65 10.23 21.56
CA LYS A 186 -16.60 11.31 21.19
C LYS A 186 -16.91 11.27 19.70
N PHE A 187 -15.89 11.09 18.86
CA PHE A 187 -16.04 11.00 17.42
C PHE A 187 -16.86 9.76 17.01
N ARG A 188 -16.56 8.60 17.61
CA ARG A 188 -17.33 7.37 17.36
C ARG A 188 -18.82 7.53 17.70
N LYS A 189 -19.15 8.18 18.81
CA LYS A 189 -20.54 8.50 19.17
C LYS A 189 -21.19 9.44 18.16
N LYS A 190 -20.47 10.46 17.67
CA LYS A 190 -20.92 11.39 16.62
C LYS A 190 -21.24 10.64 15.33
N LEU A 191 -20.31 9.79 14.86
CA LEU A 191 -20.47 8.96 13.66
C LEU A 191 -21.69 8.03 13.78
N ALA A 192 -21.80 7.26 14.87
CA ALA A 192 -22.94 6.38 15.11
C ALA A 192 -24.28 7.13 15.16
N THR A 193 -24.29 8.33 15.74
CA THR A 193 -25.49 9.18 15.80
C THR A 193 -25.90 9.67 14.42
N LEU A 194 -24.95 10.06 13.56
CA LEU A 194 -25.23 10.49 12.20
C LEU A 194 -25.70 9.33 11.32
N LYS A 195 -25.11 8.13 11.48
CA LYS A 195 -25.55 6.90 10.80
C LYS A 195 -27.00 6.57 11.16
N ARG A 196 -27.34 6.55 12.46
CA ARG A 196 -28.73 6.30 12.92
C ARG A 196 -29.74 7.33 12.43
N LYS A 197 -29.33 8.59 12.25
CA LYS A 197 -30.19 9.68 11.78
C LYS A 197 -30.33 9.71 10.26
N GLY A 198 -29.64 8.85 9.50
CA GLY A 198 -29.62 8.87 8.04
C GLY A 198 -29.03 10.16 7.44
N LYS A 199 -28.27 10.94 8.23
CA LYS A 199 -27.66 12.21 7.77
C LYS A 199 -26.23 12.05 7.27
N LEU A 200 -25.61 10.91 7.58
CA LEU A 200 -24.20 10.66 7.30
C LEU A 200 -23.90 10.73 5.79
N GLU A 201 -24.69 10.05 4.97
CA GLU A 201 -24.51 10.01 3.51
C GLU A 201 -24.62 11.39 2.85
N SER A 202 -25.59 12.21 3.30
CA SER A 202 -25.76 13.56 2.78
C SER A 202 -24.53 14.44 3.04
N ILE A 203 -23.98 14.39 4.27
CA ILE A 203 -22.77 15.13 4.63
C ILE A 203 -21.58 14.62 3.82
N ILE A 204 -21.45 13.31 3.66
CA ILE A 204 -20.36 12.70 2.90
C ILE A 204 -20.43 13.10 1.43
N ASN A 205 -21.62 13.07 0.83
CA ASN A 205 -21.78 13.46 -0.57
C ASN A 205 -21.40 14.92 -0.80
N GLU A 206 -21.78 15.83 0.10
CA GLU A 206 -21.35 17.23 0.05
C GLU A 206 -19.81 17.35 0.14
N GLN A 207 -19.18 16.62 1.05
CA GLN A 207 -17.72 16.61 1.16
C GLN A 207 -17.03 15.98 -0.06
N LYS A 208 -17.60 14.93 -0.65
CA LYS A 208 -17.10 14.32 -1.88
C LYS A 208 -17.17 15.30 -3.04
N GLN A 209 -18.29 15.99 -3.22
CA GLN A 209 -18.42 17.04 -4.24
C GLN A 209 -17.36 18.12 -4.07
N TRP A 210 -17.12 18.56 -2.82
CA TRP A 210 -16.04 19.49 -2.56
C TRP A 210 -14.66 18.90 -2.88
N LEU A 211 -14.35 17.66 -2.50
CA LEU A 211 -13.06 17.02 -2.77
C LEU A 211 -12.77 16.89 -4.26
N TYR A 212 -13.77 16.50 -5.05
CA TYR A 212 -13.62 16.36 -6.50
C TYR A 212 -13.72 17.68 -7.26
N SER A 213 -14.05 18.79 -6.58
CA SER A 213 -13.94 20.11 -7.20
C SER A 213 -12.47 20.46 -7.47
N GLY A 214 -12.20 21.12 -8.60
CA GLY A 214 -10.86 21.59 -8.94
C GLY A 214 -10.32 22.69 -8.02
N SER A 215 -11.18 23.29 -7.18
CA SER A 215 -10.81 24.35 -6.24
C SER A 215 -10.21 23.78 -4.96
N LEU A 216 -9.11 24.36 -4.48
CA LEU A 216 -8.55 24.04 -3.16
C LEU A 216 -9.31 24.73 -2.02
N THR A 217 -9.97 25.85 -2.29
CA THR A 217 -10.71 26.63 -1.29
C THR A 217 -12.18 26.25 -1.30
N LEU A 218 -12.77 26.11 -0.10
CA LEU A 218 -14.22 26.17 0.04
C LEU A 218 -14.66 27.60 -0.30
N SER A 219 -15.47 27.74 -1.36
CA SER A 219 -16.19 28.97 -1.70
C SER A 219 -17.27 29.26 -0.68
#